data_AF-N2BXY3-F1
#
_entry.id   AF-N2BXY3-F1
#
_cell.length_a   1.000
_cell.length_b   1.000
_cell.length_c   1.000
_cell.angle_alpha   90.00
_cell.angle_beta   90.00
_cell.angle_gamma   90.00
#
_symmetry.space_group_name_H-M   'P 1'
#
loop_
_entity.id
_entity.type
_entity.pdbx_description
1 polymer ?
#
loop_
_entity_poly.entity_id
_entity_poly.type
_entity_poly.pdbx_seq_one_letter_code
_entity_poly.pdbx_strand_id
1 'polypeptide(L)'
;MLCPNCSHDLGDGILPVRCPECGHSLANLSDIPDVAEGAKRAEERKNLLRDSVAIQRMSHPWDGRSKTFGIAIFVLALAGIVFVLWHLQACGGVTPHNVVGWRLERAQAALEQKGFIVETSEEFDDGEPGFVLSMSPNYTDRIAPGATIKLVVSKARTMPDIVGKSKDEAKKLLDEAGLSYEFVDVIDDGDENIVLSANIAAGNKASSKNKITVEVSKKRTVPDVLDKSEADATNLLSMAQLKAKVVYVAAQADQKEGVVVAADPVVGTAVEKDAVITISVTKGHIKTIEDAAKAILGAVYSGSPAADGYACGGTIKQYVDSSITIGGRSAALASNKDVYYAFVKNGKSLPAGVDTRLGTLPRTLVSIDNLRGNEKGQVSASVTVRWDWSVLGEEYAGVSSTDTHTATLSFNKERKLTAFYDPQMDVPSYTVS
;
A
#
# COMPACT_ATOMS: atom_id res chain seq x y z
N MET A 1 50.99 -86.01 -50.76
CA MET A 1 49.97 -86.67 -51.66
C MET A 1 50.69 -87.56 -52.66
N LEU A 2 50.22 -88.80 -52.91
CA LEU A 2 50.87 -89.73 -53.85
C LEU A 2 50.44 -89.46 -55.30
N CYS A 3 51.37 -89.54 -56.25
CA CYS A 3 51.07 -89.45 -57.68
C CYS A 3 50.23 -90.67 -58.12
N PRO A 4 49.07 -90.48 -58.79
CA PRO A 4 48.18 -91.60 -59.13
C PRO A 4 48.78 -92.60 -60.14
N ASN A 5 49.80 -92.22 -60.90
CA ASN A 5 50.39 -93.10 -61.91
C ASN A 5 51.60 -93.92 -61.42
N CYS A 6 52.44 -93.36 -60.53
CA CYS A 6 53.66 -94.03 -60.06
C CYS A 6 53.75 -94.17 -58.53
N SER A 7 52.75 -93.70 -57.80
CA SER A 7 52.68 -93.76 -56.33
C SER A 7 53.85 -93.07 -55.61
N HIS A 8 54.57 -92.17 -56.28
CA HIS A 8 55.61 -91.35 -55.66
C HIS A 8 54.98 -90.28 -54.75
N ASP A 9 55.54 -90.05 -53.57
CA ASP A 9 55.00 -89.06 -52.62
C ASP A 9 55.43 -87.64 -53.01
N LEU A 10 54.44 -86.80 -53.32
CA LEU A 10 54.63 -85.41 -53.76
C LEU A 10 54.69 -84.44 -52.56
N GLY A 11 54.62 -84.94 -51.32
CA GLY A 11 54.63 -84.14 -50.10
C GLY A 11 53.37 -83.28 -49.92
N ASP A 12 53.38 -82.41 -48.91
CA ASP A 12 52.20 -81.65 -48.44
C ASP A 12 52.33 -80.13 -48.72
N GLY A 13 52.96 -79.77 -49.85
CA GLY A 13 53.10 -78.39 -50.33
C GLY A 13 52.32 -78.10 -51.62
N ILE A 14 52.51 -76.91 -52.20
CA ILE A 14 51.91 -76.52 -53.49
C ILE A 14 52.43 -77.47 -54.59
N LEU A 15 51.55 -78.31 -55.13
CA LEU A 15 51.90 -79.37 -56.08
C LEU A 15 52.35 -78.81 -57.44
N PRO A 16 53.42 -79.35 -58.06
CA PRO A 16 53.82 -78.99 -59.41
C PRO A 16 52.83 -79.52 -60.46
N VAL A 17 52.63 -78.78 -61.55
CA VAL A 17 51.67 -79.09 -62.65
C VAL A 17 51.95 -80.43 -63.34
N ARG A 18 53.18 -80.97 -63.20
CA ARG A 18 53.59 -82.29 -63.67
C ARG A 18 54.42 -83.00 -62.61
N CYS A 19 54.25 -84.31 -62.49
CA CYS A 19 55.07 -85.14 -61.61
C CYS A 19 56.53 -85.16 -62.12
N PRO A 20 57.52 -84.84 -61.28
CA PRO A 20 58.92 -84.72 -61.70
C PRO A 20 59.56 -86.06 -62.09
N GLU A 21 59.02 -87.19 -61.60
CA GLU A 21 59.61 -88.51 -61.83
C GLU A 21 59.10 -89.18 -63.12
N CYS A 22 57.79 -89.11 -63.37
CA CYS A 22 57.17 -89.77 -64.53
C CYS A 22 56.63 -88.80 -65.60
N GLY A 23 56.73 -87.48 -65.37
CA GLY A 23 56.30 -86.44 -66.32
C GLY A 23 54.78 -86.30 -66.48
N HIS A 24 53.98 -87.10 -65.77
CA HIS A 24 52.51 -87.11 -65.88
C HIS A 24 51.91 -85.78 -65.40
N SER A 25 50.98 -85.21 -66.16
CA SER A 25 50.36 -83.93 -65.83
C SER A 25 49.20 -84.11 -64.85
N LEU A 26 49.32 -83.46 -63.69
CA LEU A 26 48.32 -83.53 -62.61
C LEU A 26 47.18 -82.51 -62.80
N ALA A 27 47.20 -81.74 -63.89
CA ALA A 27 46.24 -80.67 -64.19
C ALA A 27 45.07 -81.09 -65.10
N ASN A 28 45.02 -82.34 -65.57
CA ASN A 28 43.97 -82.83 -66.45
C ASN A 28 43.09 -83.84 -65.70
N LEU A 29 42.06 -83.34 -65.00
CA LEU A 29 41.12 -84.11 -64.19
C LEU A 29 40.08 -84.90 -65.00
N SER A 30 40.40 -85.29 -66.24
CA SER A 30 39.48 -86.05 -67.11
C SER A 30 39.57 -87.57 -66.97
N ASP A 31 40.51 -88.11 -66.19
CA ASP A 31 40.71 -89.56 -66.03
C ASP A 31 40.56 -90.03 -64.57
N ILE A 32 39.52 -89.56 -63.88
CA ILE A 32 39.08 -90.15 -62.60
C ILE A 32 37.98 -91.20 -62.92
N PRO A 33 38.18 -92.50 -62.60
CA PRO A 33 37.27 -93.58 -62.99
C PRO A 33 35.85 -93.51 -62.38
N ASP A 34 35.57 -92.58 -61.48
CA ASP A 34 34.25 -92.40 -60.83
C ASP A 34 33.32 -91.38 -61.53
N VAL A 35 33.74 -90.79 -62.65
CA VAL A 35 32.89 -89.85 -63.42
C VAL A 35 32.22 -90.52 -64.64
N ALA A 36 32.72 -91.69 -65.08
CA ALA A 36 32.12 -92.46 -66.18
C ALA A 36 30.81 -93.18 -65.79
N GLU A 37 30.55 -93.39 -64.49
CA GLU A 37 29.31 -94.00 -64.00
C GLU A 37 28.23 -92.96 -63.61
N GLY A 38 28.62 -91.69 -63.39
CA GLY A 38 27.70 -90.57 -63.21
C GLY A 38 27.05 -90.08 -64.52
N ALA A 39 27.78 -90.12 -65.64
CA ALA A 39 27.26 -89.71 -66.94
C ALA A 39 26.18 -90.66 -67.48
N LYS A 40 26.29 -91.97 -67.25
CA LYS A 40 25.26 -92.94 -67.68
C LYS A 40 23.97 -92.88 -66.84
N ARG A 41 24.06 -92.55 -65.54
CA ARG A 41 22.87 -92.35 -64.68
C ARG A 41 22.12 -91.04 -64.93
N ALA A 42 22.76 -90.03 -65.54
CA ALA A 42 22.12 -88.76 -65.91
C ALA A 42 21.28 -88.85 -67.21
N GLU A 43 21.65 -89.72 -68.15
CA GLU A 43 20.94 -89.90 -69.41
C GLU A 43 19.70 -90.82 -69.26
N GLU A 44 19.77 -91.85 -68.42
CA GLU A 44 18.62 -92.73 -68.10
C GLU A 44 17.51 -92.00 -67.30
N ARG A 45 17.85 -91.06 -66.39
CA ARG A 45 16.84 -90.23 -65.69
C ARG A 45 16.11 -89.25 -66.61
N LYS A 46 16.76 -88.80 -67.69
CA LYS A 46 16.14 -87.88 -68.66
C LYS A 46 15.07 -88.57 -69.52
N ASN A 47 15.26 -89.86 -69.84
CA ASN A 47 14.28 -90.64 -70.59
C ASN A 47 13.12 -91.15 -69.73
N LEU A 48 13.34 -91.48 -68.44
CA LEU A 48 12.26 -91.85 -67.52
C LEU A 48 11.33 -90.68 -67.15
N LEU A 49 11.83 -89.44 -67.10
CA LEU A 49 11.00 -88.25 -66.87
C LEU A 49 10.28 -87.76 -68.14
N ARG A 50 10.74 -88.15 -69.33
CA ARG A 50 10.09 -87.83 -70.60
C ARG A 50 8.87 -88.73 -70.87
N ASP A 51 8.88 -89.97 -70.36
CA ASP A 51 7.79 -90.93 -70.56
C ASP A 51 6.79 -91.05 -69.40
N SER A 52 7.05 -90.45 -68.22
CA SER A 52 6.19 -90.60 -67.02
C SER A 52 5.40 -89.35 -66.58
N VAL A 53 5.48 -88.23 -67.29
CA VAL A 53 4.53 -87.12 -67.13
C VAL A 53 3.92 -86.78 -68.48
N ALA A 54 3.03 -87.67 -68.92
CA ALA A 54 1.91 -87.27 -69.75
C ALA A 54 1.09 -86.25 -68.96
N ILE A 55 1.42 -84.96 -69.12
CA ILE A 55 0.46 -83.90 -68.86
C ILE A 55 -0.70 -84.16 -69.81
N GLN A 56 -1.75 -84.84 -69.34
CA GLN A 56 -3.07 -84.57 -69.87
C GLN A 56 -3.28 -83.07 -69.68
N ARG A 57 -3.05 -82.30 -70.74
CA ARG A 57 -3.60 -80.96 -70.84
C ARG A 57 -5.10 -81.15 -70.81
N MET A 58 -5.70 -81.12 -69.62
CA MET A 58 -7.09 -80.72 -69.51
C MET A 58 -7.16 -79.34 -70.14
N SER A 59 -7.87 -79.26 -71.26
CA SER A 59 -8.30 -78.01 -71.84
C SER A 59 -9.12 -77.28 -70.78
N HIS A 60 -8.49 -76.32 -70.09
CA HIS A 60 -9.23 -75.38 -69.27
C HIS A 60 -10.10 -74.52 -70.22
N PRO A 61 -11.41 -74.39 -69.98
CA PRO A 61 -12.39 -73.95 -70.97
C PRO A 61 -12.46 -72.43 -71.14
N TRP A 62 -11.33 -71.74 -71.21
CA TRP A 62 -11.30 -70.28 -71.36
C TRP A 62 -10.59 -69.91 -72.65
N ASP A 63 -11.30 -70.18 -73.74
CA ASP A 63 -10.92 -69.86 -75.12
C ASP A 63 -11.53 -68.51 -75.56
N GLY A 64 -10.75 -67.76 -76.33
CA GLY A 64 -11.19 -66.70 -77.24
C GLY A 64 -11.59 -65.31 -76.71
N ARG A 65 -12.40 -65.16 -75.65
CA ARG A 65 -12.99 -63.85 -75.24
C ARG A 65 -12.78 -63.45 -73.78
N SER A 66 -12.22 -64.34 -72.98
CA SER A 66 -12.18 -64.21 -71.52
C SER A 66 -10.83 -63.72 -71.00
N LYS A 67 -9.77 -63.77 -71.81
CA LYS A 67 -8.50 -63.08 -71.54
C LYS A 67 -8.67 -61.56 -71.54
N THR A 68 -9.47 -61.01 -72.44
CA THR A 68 -9.79 -59.58 -72.47
C THR A 68 -10.65 -59.16 -71.28
N PHE A 69 -11.58 -60.00 -70.82
CA PHE A 69 -12.34 -59.75 -69.59
C PHE A 69 -11.47 -59.85 -68.33
N GLY A 70 -10.58 -60.84 -68.25
CA GLY A 70 -9.62 -60.98 -67.15
C GLY A 70 -8.63 -59.81 -67.09
N ILE A 71 -8.12 -59.37 -68.25
CA ILE A 71 -7.27 -58.18 -68.35
C ILE A 71 -8.07 -56.91 -68.02
N ALA A 72 -9.30 -56.77 -68.51
CA ALA A 72 -10.14 -55.60 -68.22
C ALA A 72 -10.51 -55.50 -66.74
N ILE A 73 -10.82 -56.62 -66.07
CA ILE A 73 -11.07 -56.65 -64.62
C ILE A 73 -9.79 -56.35 -63.86
N PHE A 74 -8.64 -56.85 -64.28
CA PHE A 74 -7.36 -56.53 -63.66
C PHE A 74 -6.98 -55.06 -63.85
N VAL A 75 -7.22 -54.48 -65.03
CA VAL A 75 -7.00 -53.05 -65.31
C VAL A 75 -8.00 -52.18 -64.54
N LEU A 76 -9.26 -52.59 -64.40
CA LEU A 76 -10.25 -51.90 -63.57
C LEU A 76 -9.97 -52.04 -62.07
N ALA A 77 -9.45 -53.17 -61.62
CA ALA A 77 -9.01 -53.37 -60.25
C ALA A 77 -7.75 -52.56 -59.96
N LEU A 78 -6.79 -52.50 -60.88
CA LEU A 78 -5.62 -51.63 -60.78
C LEU A 78 -6.01 -50.16 -60.87
N ALA A 79 -6.93 -49.77 -61.75
CA ALA A 79 -7.45 -48.42 -61.83
C ALA A 79 -8.26 -48.07 -60.57
N GLY A 80 -9.01 -49.01 -60.02
CA GLY A 80 -9.72 -48.88 -58.74
C GLY A 80 -8.77 -48.80 -57.55
N ILE A 81 -7.68 -49.57 -57.53
CA ILE A 81 -6.62 -49.49 -56.52
C ILE A 81 -5.86 -48.18 -56.66
N VAL A 82 -5.54 -47.73 -57.87
CA VAL A 82 -4.92 -46.42 -58.13
C VAL A 82 -5.88 -45.30 -57.75
N PHE A 83 -7.18 -45.42 -58.05
CA PHE A 83 -8.21 -44.46 -57.69
C PHE A 83 -8.43 -44.41 -56.18
N VAL A 84 -8.45 -45.56 -55.50
CA VAL A 84 -8.54 -45.68 -54.04
C VAL A 84 -7.25 -45.19 -53.38
N LEU A 85 -6.08 -45.48 -53.93
CA LEU A 85 -4.79 -44.95 -53.47
C LEU A 85 -4.70 -43.44 -53.69
N TRP A 86 -5.21 -42.93 -54.82
CA TRP A 86 -5.27 -41.50 -55.13
C TRP A 86 -6.27 -40.77 -54.22
N HIS A 87 -7.43 -41.38 -53.93
CA HIS A 87 -8.39 -40.90 -52.94
C HIS A 87 -7.92 -41.07 -51.49
N LEU A 88 -7.11 -42.08 -51.17
CA LEU A 88 -6.46 -42.26 -49.87
C LEU A 88 -5.28 -41.29 -49.70
N GLN A 89 -4.61 -40.87 -50.77
CA GLN A 89 -3.62 -39.78 -50.75
C GLN A 89 -4.23 -38.39 -50.54
N ALA A 90 -5.56 -38.23 -50.70
CA ALA A 90 -6.26 -37.02 -50.29
C ALA A 90 -6.29 -36.84 -48.75
N CYS A 91 -5.92 -37.87 -47.98
CA CYS A 91 -5.65 -37.77 -46.53
C CYS A 91 -4.16 -37.51 -46.22
N GLY A 92 -3.37 -37.06 -47.20
CA GLY A 92 -1.98 -36.62 -47.04
C GLY A 92 -1.89 -35.24 -46.37
N GLY A 93 -2.34 -35.12 -45.13
CA GLY A 93 -2.16 -33.89 -44.37
C GLY A 93 -0.67 -33.62 -44.15
N VAL A 94 -0.26 -32.36 -44.34
CA VAL A 94 1.10 -31.90 -44.09
C VAL A 94 1.19 -31.50 -42.62
N THR A 95 2.22 -31.95 -41.93
CA THR A 95 2.47 -31.53 -40.54
C THR A 95 3.12 -30.15 -40.54
N PRO A 96 2.57 -29.17 -39.81
CA PRO A 96 3.17 -27.86 -39.74
C PRO A 96 4.49 -27.92 -38.95
N HIS A 97 5.42 -27.03 -39.30
CA HIS A 97 6.69 -26.96 -38.58
C HIS A 97 6.47 -26.43 -37.16
N ASN A 98 7.23 -26.92 -36.18
CA ASN A 98 7.18 -26.34 -34.84
C ASN A 98 7.84 -24.96 -34.85
N VAL A 99 7.01 -23.93 -34.66
CA VAL A 99 7.43 -22.53 -34.62
C VAL A 99 7.26 -21.90 -33.23
N VAL A 100 6.90 -22.69 -32.21
CA VAL A 100 6.78 -22.21 -30.84
C VAL A 100 8.15 -21.75 -30.34
N GLY A 101 8.21 -20.55 -29.77
CA GLY A 101 9.44 -19.90 -29.33
C GLY A 101 10.26 -19.24 -30.45
N TRP A 102 9.74 -19.18 -31.69
CA TRP A 102 10.39 -18.42 -32.78
C TRP A 102 9.86 -17.00 -32.84
N ARG A 103 10.65 -16.08 -33.42
CA ARG A 103 10.14 -14.75 -33.80
C ARG A 103 9.07 -14.87 -34.87
N LEU A 104 8.06 -13.99 -34.79
CA LEU A 104 6.91 -13.98 -35.70
C LEU A 104 7.33 -13.99 -37.18
N GLU A 105 8.27 -13.14 -37.60
CA GLU A 105 8.64 -13.06 -39.03
C GLU A 105 9.23 -14.38 -39.55
N ARG A 106 10.04 -15.03 -38.71
CA ARG A 106 10.65 -16.34 -39.05
C ARG A 106 9.62 -17.45 -39.05
N ALA A 107 8.71 -17.45 -38.08
CA ALA A 107 7.64 -18.43 -37.96
C ALA A 107 6.70 -18.37 -39.16
N GLN A 108 6.28 -17.16 -39.54
CA GLN A 108 5.40 -16.93 -40.69
C GLN A 108 6.05 -17.40 -41.99
N ALA A 109 7.30 -17.00 -42.25
CA ALA A 109 8.02 -17.42 -43.45
C ALA A 109 8.15 -18.96 -43.56
N ALA A 110 8.41 -19.64 -42.44
CA ALA A 110 8.54 -21.10 -42.41
C ALA A 110 7.22 -21.84 -42.70
N LEU A 111 6.09 -21.30 -42.22
CA LEU A 111 4.76 -21.87 -42.43
C LEU A 111 4.21 -21.56 -43.82
N GLU A 112 4.40 -20.34 -44.32
CA GLU A 112 4.01 -19.93 -45.68
C GLU A 112 4.79 -20.70 -46.74
N GLN A 113 6.09 -20.98 -46.51
CA GLN A 113 6.89 -21.84 -47.41
C GLN A 113 6.31 -23.26 -47.53
N LYS A 114 5.59 -23.74 -46.50
CA LYS A 114 4.91 -25.03 -46.49
C LYS A 114 3.49 -24.97 -47.07
N GLY A 115 3.04 -23.80 -47.53
CA GLY A 115 1.74 -23.58 -48.14
C GLY A 115 0.61 -23.43 -47.12
N PHE A 116 0.89 -23.00 -45.89
CA PHE A 116 -0.13 -22.69 -44.88
C PHE A 116 -0.45 -21.19 -44.84
N ILE A 117 -1.67 -20.86 -44.44
CA ILE A 117 -2.10 -19.47 -44.19
C ILE A 117 -1.89 -19.20 -42.70
N VAL A 118 -1.30 -18.05 -42.36
CA VAL A 118 -1.01 -17.70 -40.96
C VAL A 118 -1.96 -16.60 -40.50
N GLU A 119 -2.70 -16.87 -39.43
CA GLU A 119 -3.45 -15.86 -38.68
C GLU A 119 -2.74 -15.60 -37.35
N THR A 120 -2.56 -14.34 -36.98
CA THR A 120 -1.89 -13.96 -35.73
C THR A 120 -2.88 -13.38 -34.74
N SER A 121 -2.78 -13.82 -33.49
CA SER A 121 -3.42 -13.20 -32.33
C SER A 121 -2.36 -12.78 -31.33
N GLU A 122 -2.54 -11.64 -30.68
CA GLU A 122 -1.62 -11.16 -29.64
C GLU A 122 -2.17 -11.50 -28.26
N GLU A 123 -1.30 -11.93 -27.35
CA GLU A 123 -1.64 -12.15 -25.94
C GLU A 123 -0.54 -11.57 -25.04
N PHE A 124 -0.94 -11.04 -23.88
CA PHE A 124 0.00 -10.44 -22.95
C PHE A 124 0.87 -11.47 -22.25
N ASP A 125 2.17 -11.37 -22.43
CA ASP A 125 3.17 -12.23 -21.79
C ASP A 125 4.26 -11.41 -21.12
N ASP A 126 4.86 -11.97 -20.06
CA ASP A 126 5.95 -11.33 -19.31
C ASP A 126 7.34 -11.53 -19.96
N GLY A 127 7.43 -12.37 -21.00
CA GLY A 127 8.64 -12.63 -21.77
C GLY A 127 8.96 -11.54 -22.79
N GLU A 128 9.90 -11.86 -23.68
CA GLU A 128 10.27 -10.96 -24.78
C GLU A 128 9.11 -10.87 -25.80
N PRO A 129 8.69 -9.66 -26.21
CA PRO A 129 7.60 -9.51 -27.19
C PRO A 129 8.03 -9.97 -28.59
N GLY A 130 7.06 -10.42 -29.39
CA GLY A 130 7.26 -10.82 -30.79
C GLY A 130 7.62 -12.30 -30.99
N PHE A 131 7.50 -13.13 -29.95
CA PHE A 131 7.72 -14.56 -30.01
C PHE A 131 6.40 -15.34 -30.03
N VAL A 132 6.36 -16.45 -30.74
CA VAL A 132 5.18 -17.32 -30.79
C VAL A 132 5.08 -18.12 -29.49
N LEU A 133 4.02 -17.88 -28.72
CA LEU A 133 3.71 -18.58 -27.46
C LEU A 133 3.04 -19.93 -27.72
N SER A 134 2.11 -19.96 -28.66
CA SER A 134 1.39 -21.17 -29.03
C SER A 134 0.94 -21.13 -30.49
N MET A 135 0.67 -22.31 -31.03
CA MET A 135 0.10 -22.48 -32.35
C MET A 135 -1.08 -23.44 -32.29
N SER A 136 -2.11 -23.17 -33.10
CA SER A 136 -3.28 -24.03 -33.26
C SER A 136 -3.67 -24.09 -34.73
N PRO A 137 -3.79 -25.27 -35.36
CA PRO A 137 -3.52 -26.64 -34.84
C PRO A 137 -2.06 -26.90 -34.44
N ASN A 138 -1.80 -27.97 -33.68
CA ASN A 138 -0.46 -28.27 -33.16
C ASN A 138 0.47 -28.80 -34.25
N TYR A 139 1.79 -28.68 -34.05
CA TYR A 139 2.79 -29.14 -35.04
C TYR A 139 2.79 -30.66 -35.28
N THR A 140 2.18 -31.43 -34.38
CA THR A 140 1.99 -32.88 -34.52
C THR A 140 0.80 -33.27 -35.39
N ASP A 141 -0.14 -32.34 -35.61
CA ASP A 141 -1.39 -32.63 -36.30
C ASP A 141 -1.19 -32.61 -37.81
N ARG A 142 -1.81 -33.56 -38.52
CA ARG A 142 -1.85 -33.56 -39.97
C ARG A 142 -2.99 -32.69 -40.45
N ILE A 143 -2.66 -31.58 -41.10
CA ILE A 143 -3.63 -30.60 -41.59
C ILE A 143 -3.61 -30.52 -43.11
N ALA A 144 -4.75 -30.14 -43.70
CA ALA A 144 -4.85 -29.99 -45.13
C ALA A 144 -3.87 -28.91 -45.64
N PRO A 145 -3.26 -29.07 -46.81
CA PRO A 145 -2.52 -28.01 -47.47
C PRO A 145 -3.40 -26.76 -47.64
N GLY A 146 -2.86 -25.57 -47.36
CA GLY A 146 -3.64 -24.32 -47.40
C GLY A 146 -4.49 -24.04 -46.17
N ALA A 147 -4.45 -24.90 -45.13
CA ALA A 147 -5.16 -24.64 -43.88
C ALA A 147 -4.58 -23.42 -43.14
N THR A 148 -5.45 -22.74 -42.38
CA THR A 148 -5.09 -21.59 -41.56
C THR A 148 -4.56 -22.05 -40.19
N ILE A 149 -3.37 -21.58 -39.83
CA ILE A 149 -2.75 -21.79 -38.53
C ILE A 149 -2.84 -20.49 -37.74
N LYS A 150 -3.44 -20.55 -36.56
CA LYS A 150 -3.50 -19.45 -35.60
C LYS A 150 -2.25 -19.48 -34.72
N LEU A 151 -1.47 -18.41 -34.78
CA LEU A 151 -0.31 -18.19 -33.91
C LEU A 151 -0.68 -17.18 -32.83
N VAL A 152 -0.44 -17.53 -31.57
CA VAL A 152 -0.52 -16.58 -30.45
C VAL A 152 0.88 -16.02 -30.22
N VAL A 153 1.02 -14.71 -30.33
CA VAL A 153 2.30 -13.99 -30.23
C VAL A 153 2.36 -13.22 -28.91
N SER A 154 3.53 -13.23 -28.27
CA SER A 154 3.78 -12.49 -27.04
C SER A 154 3.74 -10.99 -27.29
N LYS A 155 2.90 -10.31 -26.52
CA LYS A 155 2.83 -8.85 -26.44
C LYS A 155 3.29 -8.40 -25.05
N ALA A 156 4.17 -7.41 -25.01
CA ALA A 156 4.60 -6.82 -23.75
C ALA A 156 3.47 -5.97 -23.16
N ARG A 157 3.28 -6.04 -21.84
CA ARG A 157 2.43 -5.08 -21.12
C ARG A 157 3.16 -3.75 -21.01
N THR A 158 2.45 -2.67 -21.24
CA THR A 158 3.00 -1.31 -21.14
C THR A 158 2.17 -0.50 -20.16
N MET A 159 2.84 0.37 -19.41
CA MET A 159 2.18 1.23 -18.43
C MET A 159 1.37 2.31 -19.16
N PRO A 160 0.03 2.37 -18.97
CA PRO A 160 -0.77 3.44 -19.55
C PRO A 160 -0.48 4.79 -18.87
N ASP A 161 -0.83 5.89 -19.55
CA ASP A 161 -0.77 7.22 -18.96
C ASP A 161 -1.97 7.45 -18.04
N ILE A 162 -1.72 7.34 -16.73
CA ILE A 162 -2.73 7.46 -15.67
C ILE A 162 -2.55 8.72 -14.82
N VAL A 163 -1.44 9.45 -14.97
CA VAL A 163 -1.14 10.62 -14.15
C VAL A 163 -2.13 11.74 -14.49
N GLY A 164 -2.71 12.36 -13.46
CA GLY A 164 -3.75 13.39 -13.62
C GLY A 164 -5.15 12.86 -13.92
N LYS A 165 -5.35 11.53 -14.00
CA LYS A 165 -6.68 10.93 -14.14
C LYS A 165 -7.30 10.64 -12.78
N SER A 166 -8.62 10.44 -12.77
CA SER A 166 -9.32 9.96 -11.57
C SER A 166 -8.91 8.52 -11.23
N LYS A 167 -9.02 8.15 -9.96
CA LYS A 167 -8.76 6.80 -9.47
C LYS A 167 -9.53 5.73 -10.24
N ASP A 168 -10.79 6.00 -10.57
CA ASP A 168 -11.65 5.07 -11.29
C ASP A 168 -11.23 4.91 -12.77
N GLU A 169 -10.84 6.00 -13.43
CA GLU A 169 -10.30 5.94 -14.79
C GLU A 169 -8.96 5.22 -14.83
N ALA A 170 -8.06 5.53 -13.89
CA ALA A 170 -6.76 4.87 -13.79
C ALA A 170 -6.93 3.36 -13.54
N LYS A 171 -7.86 2.98 -12.66
CA LYS A 171 -8.20 1.58 -12.40
C LYS A 171 -8.60 0.86 -13.69
N LYS A 172 -9.52 1.46 -14.45
CA LYS A 172 -9.99 0.88 -15.71
C LYS A 172 -8.85 0.68 -16.72
N LEU A 173 -7.97 1.67 -16.88
CA LEU A 173 -6.82 1.58 -17.78
C LEU A 173 -5.82 0.51 -17.35
N LEU A 174 -5.59 0.35 -16.05
CA LEU A 174 -4.69 -0.68 -15.51
C LEU A 174 -5.28 -2.10 -15.64
N ASP A 175 -6.59 -2.24 -15.43
CA ASP A 175 -7.33 -3.49 -15.66
C ASP A 175 -7.28 -3.90 -17.14
N GLU A 176 -7.50 -2.96 -18.07
CA GLU A 176 -7.39 -3.18 -19.52
C GLU A 176 -5.97 -3.59 -19.96
N ALA A 177 -4.95 -3.07 -19.27
CA ALA A 177 -3.55 -3.45 -19.50
C ALA A 177 -3.16 -4.78 -18.85
N GLY A 178 -4.05 -5.40 -18.05
CA GLY A 178 -3.78 -6.64 -17.33
C GLY A 178 -2.63 -6.52 -16.32
N LEU A 179 -2.52 -5.36 -15.67
CA LEU A 179 -1.48 -5.04 -14.70
C LEU A 179 -1.99 -5.20 -13.26
N SER A 180 -1.11 -5.65 -12.37
CA SER A 180 -1.39 -5.72 -10.93
C SER A 180 -1.01 -4.39 -10.27
N TYR A 181 -1.93 -3.78 -9.53
CA TYR A 181 -1.73 -2.44 -8.95
C TYR A 181 -2.19 -2.36 -7.49
N GLU A 182 -1.66 -1.37 -6.79
CA GLU A 182 -2.01 -1.02 -5.42
C GLU A 182 -2.08 0.51 -5.30
N PHE A 183 -3.21 1.01 -4.82
CA PHE A 183 -3.38 2.45 -4.59
C PHE A 183 -2.92 2.83 -3.19
N VAL A 184 -2.12 3.88 -3.10
CA VAL A 184 -1.65 4.47 -1.85
C VAL A 184 -2.14 5.91 -1.79
N ASP A 185 -2.85 6.24 -0.72
CA ASP A 185 -3.35 7.60 -0.51
C ASP A 185 -2.21 8.52 -0.02
N VAL A 186 -2.01 9.65 -0.68
CA VAL A 186 -1.03 10.68 -0.32
C VAL A 186 -1.76 11.99 -0.06
N ILE A 187 -1.42 12.66 1.04
CA ILE A 187 -2.03 13.95 1.38
C ILE A 187 -1.51 15.01 0.42
N ASP A 188 -2.41 15.62 -0.33
CA ASP A 188 -2.12 16.69 -1.28
C ASP A 188 -3.21 17.78 -1.23
N ASP A 189 -2.84 19.00 -1.58
CA ASP A 189 -3.76 20.16 -1.57
C ASP A 189 -4.60 20.27 -2.86
N GLY A 190 -4.36 19.40 -3.86
CA GLY A 190 -5.11 19.34 -5.11
C GLY A 190 -6.51 18.70 -5.01
N ASP A 191 -7.06 18.38 -6.18
CA ASP A 191 -8.33 17.66 -6.29
C ASP A 191 -8.21 16.25 -5.68
N GLU A 192 -9.26 15.80 -5.01
CA GLU A 192 -9.28 14.48 -4.36
C GLU A 192 -9.47 13.34 -5.37
N ASN A 193 -8.89 12.18 -5.09
CA ASN A 193 -8.98 10.96 -5.92
C ASN A 193 -8.33 11.09 -7.31
N ILE A 194 -7.31 11.92 -7.44
CA ILE A 194 -6.52 12.08 -8.66
C ILE A 194 -5.20 11.33 -8.50
N VAL A 195 -4.76 10.63 -9.55
CA VAL A 195 -3.44 9.98 -9.54
C VAL A 195 -2.35 11.04 -9.67
N LEU A 196 -1.48 11.11 -8.67
CA LEU A 196 -0.35 12.03 -8.62
C LEU A 196 0.88 11.42 -9.30
N SER A 197 1.14 10.16 -9.02
CA SER A 197 2.33 9.47 -9.51
C SER A 197 2.13 7.96 -9.55
N ALA A 198 3.00 7.28 -10.28
CA ALA A 198 3.10 5.82 -10.26
C ALA A 198 4.58 5.42 -10.27
N ASN A 199 4.91 4.29 -9.66
CA ASN A 199 6.31 3.83 -9.58
C ASN A 199 6.93 3.50 -10.96
N ILE A 200 6.10 3.22 -11.97
CA ILE A 200 6.50 3.01 -13.36
C ILE A 200 5.93 4.16 -14.19
N ALA A 201 6.80 4.88 -14.90
CA ALA A 201 6.36 5.94 -15.80
C ALA A 201 5.65 5.38 -17.04
N ALA A 202 4.68 6.13 -17.56
CA ALA A 202 3.90 5.75 -18.74
C ALA A 202 4.78 5.38 -19.94
N GLY A 203 4.33 4.41 -20.74
CA GLY A 203 5.03 3.90 -21.91
C GLY A 203 6.14 2.88 -21.61
N ASN A 204 6.57 2.74 -20.35
CA ASN A 204 7.54 1.72 -19.98
C ASN A 204 6.92 0.32 -19.91
N LYS A 205 7.75 -0.70 -20.10
CA LYS A 205 7.35 -2.10 -19.95
C LYS A 205 7.05 -2.41 -18.49
N ALA A 206 5.94 -3.08 -18.25
CA ALA A 206 5.52 -3.56 -16.94
C ALA A 206 5.28 -5.07 -16.99
N SER A 207 5.48 -5.76 -15.87
CA SER A 207 5.23 -7.21 -15.76
C SER A 207 4.02 -7.46 -14.86
N SER A 208 3.24 -8.49 -15.17
CA SER A 208 2.10 -8.93 -14.34
C SER A 208 2.50 -9.30 -12.90
N LYS A 209 3.77 -9.71 -12.71
CA LYS A 209 4.32 -10.13 -11.42
C LYS A 209 4.66 -8.96 -10.51
N ASN A 210 4.91 -7.79 -11.07
CA ASN A 210 5.28 -6.60 -10.31
C ASN A 210 4.01 -5.82 -9.96
N LYS A 211 3.81 -5.56 -8.66
CA LYS A 211 2.76 -4.64 -8.23
C LYS A 211 3.16 -3.20 -8.54
N ILE A 212 2.29 -2.52 -9.26
CA ILE A 212 2.43 -1.10 -9.58
C ILE A 212 1.81 -0.31 -8.44
N THR A 213 2.63 0.45 -7.72
CA THR A 213 2.16 1.36 -6.69
C THR A 213 1.74 2.67 -7.35
N VAL A 214 0.49 3.06 -7.13
CA VAL A 214 -0.11 4.28 -7.67
C VAL A 214 -0.46 5.19 -6.51
N GLU A 215 0.12 6.38 -6.50
CA GLU A 215 -0.15 7.40 -5.48
C GLU A 215 -1.37 8.23 -5.89
N VAL A 216 -2.37 8.29 -5.02
CA VAL A 216 -3.63 9.01 -5.24
C VAL A 216 -3.73 10.14 -4.24
N SER A 217 -4.13 11.33 -4.71
CA SER A 217 -4.38 12.49 -3.88
C SER A 217 -5.55 12.26 -2.92
N LYS A 218 -5.32 12.61 -1.66
CA LYS A 218 -6.32 12.62 -0.61
C LYS A 218 -6.26 13.95 0.11
N LYS A 219 -7.42 14.53 0.42
CA LYS A 219 -7.46 15.79 1.16
C LYS A 219 -7.13 15.55 2.63
N ARG A 220 -6.46 16.55 3.22
CA ARG A 220 -6.24 16.62 4.66
C ARG A 220 -7.57 16.86 5.36
N THR A 221 -7.83 16.14 6.43
CA THR A 221 -9.09 16.26 7.19
C THR A 221 -8.82 16.71 8.61
N VAL A 222 -9.77 17.44 9.20
CA VAL A 222 -9.72 17.81 10.62
C VAL A 222 -9.76 16.53 11.48
N PRO A 223 -8.73 16.24 12.30
CA PRO A 223 -8.69 15.09 13.19
C PRO A 223 -9.78 15.14 14.25
N ASP A 224 -10.10 13.98 14.83
CA ASP A 224 -10.98 13.93 16.00
C ASP A 224 -10.25 14.47 17.24
N VAL A 225 -10.64 15.68 17.63
CA VAL A 225 -10.11 16.40 18.79
C VAL A 225 -11.13 16.53 19.92
N LEU A 226 -12.36 16.04 19.75
CA LEU A 226 -13.42 16.20 20.74
C LEU A 226 -13.13 15.35 22.00
N ASP A 227 -13.54 15.87 23.16
CA ASP A 227 -13.33 15.27 24.48
C ASP A 227 -11.87 15.02 24.87
N LYS A 228 -10.91 15.53 24.08
CA LYS A 228 -9.47 15.47 24.38
C LYS A 228 -9.03 16.69 25.15
N SER A 229 -7.89 16.58 25.83
CA SER A 229 -7.26 17.73 26.49
C SER A 229 -6.79 18.76 25.47
N GLU A 230 -6.67 20.02 25.88
CA GLU A 230 -6.11 21.09 25.03
C GLU A 230 -4.74 20.71 24.44
N ALA A 231 -3.88 20.10 25.26
CA ALA A 231 -2.55 19.67 24.84
C ALA A 231 -2.61 18.56 23.78
N ASP A 232 -3.43 17.53 24.01
CA ASP A 232 -3.59 16.42 23.07
C ASP A 232 -4.22 16.88 21.75
N ALA A 233 -5.24 17.72 21.81
CA ALA A 233 -5.88 18.30 20.64
C ALA A 233 -4.90 19.15 19.81
N THR A 234 -4.10 19.99 20.48
CA THR A 234 -3.09 20.81 19.79
C THR A 234 -1.99 19.96 19.15
N ASN A 235 -1.56 18.89 19.83
CA ASN A 235 -0.60 17.93 19.28
C ASN A 235 -1.15 17.19 18.07
N LEU A 236 -2.39 16.72 18.12
CA LEU A 236 -3.05 16.04 17.00
C LEU A 236 -3.18 16.96 15.78
N LEU A 237 -3.57 18.22 15.99
CA LEU A 237 -3.65 19.21 14.93
C LEU A 237 -2.27 19.50 14.34
N SER A 238 -1.23 19.63 15.17
CA SER A 238 0.14 19.84 14.71
C SER A 238 0.68 18.64 13.91
N MET A 239 0.40 17.41 14.34
CA MET A 239 0.77 16.19 13.60
C MET A 239 0.05 16.12 12.26
N ALA A 240 -1.18 16.62 12.20
CA ALA A 240 -1.93 16.80 10.96
C ALA A 240 -1.49 18.04 10.16
N GLN A 241 -0.41 18.75 10.53
CA GLN A 241 0.07 19.99 9.89
C GLN A 241 -1.02 21.08 9.77
N LEU A 242 -1.85 21.18 10.80
CA LEU A 242 -2.90 22.18 10.97
C LEU A 242 -2.53 23.13 12.12
N LYS A 243 -3.03 24.37 12.07
CA LYS A 243 -2.80 25.37 13.10
C LYS A 243 -3.97 25.40 14.07
N ALA A 244 -3.71 25.23 15.37
CA ALA A 244 -4.75 25.32 16.39
C ALA A 244 -4.92 26.78 16.87
N LYS A 245 -6.17 27.24 16.98
CA LYS A 245 -6.55 28.47 17.69
C LYS A 245 -7.45 28.10 18.86
N VAL A 246 -6.98 28.31 20.09
CA VAL A 246 -7.72 27.93 21.30
C VAL A 246 -8.63 29.06 21.76
N VAL A 247 -9.90 28.75 22.00
CA VAL A 247 -10.88 29.65 22.62
C VAL A 247 -11.45 28.97 23.86
N TYR A 248 -11.51 29.69 24.98
CA TYR A 248 -12.03 29.14 26.23
C TYR A 248 -13.52 29.44 26.40
N VAL A 249 -14.30 28.39 26.70
CA VAL A 249 -15.75 28.49 26.96
C VAL A 249 -16.08 28.03 28.38
N ALA A 250 -17.21 28.50 28.91
CA ALA A 250 -17.71 28.08 30.21
C ALA A 250 -18.14 26.61 30.17
N ALA A 251 -17.68 25.80 31.13
CA ALA A 251 -18.20 24.45 31.32
C ALA A 251 -19.67 24.49 31.79
N GLN A 252 -20.52 23.63 31.20
CA GLN A 252 -21.86 23.36 31.71
C GLN A 252 -21.82 22.31 32.84
N ALA A 253 -22.90 22.19 33.62
CA ALA A 253 -22.96 21.38 34.85
C ALA A 253 -22.56 19.90 34.67
N ASP A 254 -22.66 19.36 33.44
CA ASP A 254 -22.37 17.96 33.12
C ASP A 254 -21.12 17.78 32.22
N GLN A 255 -20.36 18.85 31.97
CA GLN A 255 -19.18 18.80 31.09
C GLN A 255 -17.89 18.67 31.88
N LYS A 256 -16.99 17.80 31.39
CA LYS A 256 -15.62 17.71 31.91
C LYS A 256 -14.90 19.02 31.66
N GLU A 257 -14.11 19.46 32.65
CA GLU A 257 -13.28 20.65 32.53
C GLU A 257 -11.96 20.32 31.79
N GLY A 258 -11.43 21.28 31.04
CA GLY A 258 -10.15 21.17 30.35
C GLY A 258 -10.18 20.35 29.06
N VAL A 259 -11.37 20.06 28.52
CA VAL A 259 -11.53 19.28 27.28
C VAL A 259 -12.06 20.13 26.14
N VAL A 260 -11.78 19.72 24.92
CA VAL A 260 -12.34 20.34 23.71
C VAL A 260 -13.79 19.90 23.53
N VAL A 261 -14.70 20.86 23.48
CA VAL A 261 -16.15 20.61 23.27
C VAL A 261 -16.62 20.92 21.86
N ALA A 262 -15.87 21.71 21.09
CA ALA A 262 -16.18 22.02 19.71
C ALA A 262 -14.91 22.35 18.92
N ALA A 263 -14.96 22.09 17.62
CA ALA A 263 -13.94 22.47 16.66
C ALA A 263 -14.61 23.07 15.40
N ASP A 264 -13.99 24.12 14.84
CA ASP A 264 -14.40 24.77 13.60
C ASP A 264 -13.18 24.97 12.67
N PRO A 265 -13.18 24.42 11.44
CA PRO A 265 -14.16 23.50 10.85
C PRO A 265 -14.40 22.21 11.66
N VAL A 266 -15.58 21.59 11.47
CA VAL A 266 -15.97 20.38 12.21
C VAL A 266 -15.06 19.20 11.88
N VAL A 267 -14.94 18.26 12.82
CA VAL A 267 -14.15 17.02 12.67
C VAL A 267 -14.54 16.29 11.38
N GLY A 268 -13.53 15.81 10.64
CA GLY A 268 -13.70 15.13 9.36
C GLY A 268 -13.82 16.05 8.15
N THR A 269 -13.95 17.37 8.33
CA THR A 269 -13.99 18.32 7.21
C THR A 269 -12.65 18.34 6.47
N ALA A 270 -12.68 18.34 5.14
CA ALA A 270 -11.50 18.52 4.30
C ALA A 270 -10.99 19.97 4.37
N VAL A 271 -9.70 20.14 4.61
CA VAL A 271 -9.03 21.43 4.81
C VAL A 271 -7.69 21.46 4.05
N GLU A 272 -7.23 22.66 3.72
CA GLU A 272 -5.91 22.86 3.11
C GLU A 272 -4.79 22.75 4.16
N LYS A 273 -3.55 22.60 3.68
CA LYS A 273 -2.35 22.75 4.51
C LYS A 273 -2.37 24.06 5.30
N ASP A 274 -1.91 24.00 6.55
CA ASP A 274 -1.80 25.15 7.45
C ASP A 274 -3.13 25.83 7.81
N ALA A 275 -4.28 25.20 7.50
CA ALA A 275 -5.59 25.71 7.88
C ALA A 275 -5.69 25.90 9.41
N VAL A 276 -6.34 26.98 9.81
CA VAL A 276 -6.52 27.33 11.22
C VAL A 276 -7.81 26.71 11.73
N ILE A 277 -7.68 25.76 12.65
CA ILE A 277 -8.80 25.10 13.32
C ILE A 277 -9.01 25.77 14.67
N THR A 278 -10.18 26.36 14.88
CA THR A 278 -10.55 26.95 16.15
C THR A 278 -11.14 25.87 17.06
N ILE A 279 -10.49 25.60 18.20
CA ILE A 279 -10.97 24.64 19.21
C ILE A 279 -11.52 25.38 20.42
N SER A 280 -12.71 24.98 20.87
CA SER A 280 -13.35 25.51 22.08
C SER A 280 -13.07 24.57 23.25
N VAL A 281 -12.31 25.05 24.24
CA VAL A 281 -11.92 24.27 25.44
C VAL A 281 -12.75 24.74 26.63
N THR A 282 -13.33 23.80 27.38
CA THR A 282 -14.03 24.11 28.62
C THR A 282 -13.03 24.57 29.68
N LYS A 283 -13.07 25.84 30.07
CA LYS A 283 -12.27 26.33 31.22
C LYS A 283 -13.06 26.07 32.50
N GLY A 284 -12.39 25.43 33.45
CA GLY A 284 -12.98 25.11 34.73
C GLY A 284 -13.43 26.35 35.51
N HIS A 285 -14.56 26.22 36.19
CA HIS A 285 -15.14 27.28 37.02
C HIS A 285 -14.11 27.78 38.04
N ILE A 286 -13.30 26.86 38.57
CA ILE A 286 -12.31 27.08 39.62
C ILE A 286 -11.11 27.93 39.15
N LYS A 287 -10.48 27.59 38.02
CA LYS A 287 -9.29 28.33 37.55
C LYS A 287 -9.61 29.79 37.17
N THR A 288 -10.81 30.04 36.68
CA THR A 288 -11.26 31.40 36.32
C THR A 288 -11.46 32.27 37.55
N ILE A 289 -12.06 31.72 38.62
CA ILE A 289 -12.21 32.44 39.90
C ILE A 289 -10.86 32.57 40.63
N GLU A 290 -9.93 31.65 40.46
CA GLU A 290 -8.56 31.74 40.97
C GLU A 290 -7.76 32.88 40.31
N ASP A 291 -7.83 33.01 38.98
CA ASP A 291 -7.23 34.12 38.24
C ASP A 291 -7.81 35.47 38.69
N ALA A 292 -9.14 35.55 38.84
CA ALA A 292 -9.83 36.74 39.34
C ALA A 292 -9.44 37.05 40.80
N ALA A 293 -9.38 36.04 41.67
CA ALA A 293 -8.96 36.19 43.05
C ALA A 293 -7.52 36.70 43.15
N LYS A 294 -6.60 36.19 42.32
CA LYS A 294 -5.22 36.66 42.27
C LYS A 294 -5.13 38.14 41.89
N ALA A 295 -5.91 38.58 40.91
CA ALA A 295 -5.97 40.00 40.52
C ALA A 295 -6.53 40.89 41.64
N ILE A 296 -7.60 40.44 42.31
CA ILE A 296 -8.21 41.15 43.45
C ILE A 296 -7.20 41.24 44.60
N LEU A 297 -6.56 40.14 44.99
CA LEU A 297 -5.57 40.12 46.07
C LEU A 297 -4.36 41.01 45.75
N GLY A 298 -3.91 41.03 44.50
CA GLY A 298 -2.93 41.99 44.00
C GLY A 298 -3.35 43.43 44.25
N ALA A 299 -4.55 43.80 43.79
CA ALA A 299 -5.06 45.16 43.97
C ALA A 299 -5.34 45.53 45.43
N VAL A 300 -5.73 44.56 46.27
CA VAL A 300 -5.94 44.79 47.70
C VAL A 300 -4.60 45.01 48.38
N TYR A 301 -3.60 44.15 48.19
CA TYR A 301 -2.38 44.14 48.99
C TYR A 301 -1.16 44.84 48.37
N SER A 302 -1.31 45.45 47.18
CA SER A 302 -0.29 46.31 46.58
C SER A 302 -0.79 47.76 46.48
N GLY A 303 0.04 48.72 46.91
CA GLY A 303 -0.22 50.16 46.76
C GLY A 303 -0.41 50.92 48.07
N SER A 304 -0.70 52.22 47.96
CA SER A 304 -0.99 53.10 49.11
C SER A 304 -2.46 53.49 49.13
N PRO A 305 -3.24 53.12 50.18
CA PRO A 305 -4.63 53.56 50.33
C PRO A 305 -4.79 55.08 50.35
N ALA A 306 -3.74 55.81 50.75
CA ALA A 306 -3.74 57.28 50.89
C ALA A 306 -3.41 58.03 49.59
N ALA A 307 -2.54 57.48 48.73
CA ALA A 307 -2.07 58.19 47.52
C ALA A 307 -2.99 57.95 46.29
N ASP A 308 -3.56 56.75 46.14
CA ASP A 308 -4.30 56.35 44.93
C ASP A 308 -5.83 56.43 45.09
N GLY A 309 -6.33 57.13 46.11
CA GLY A 309 -7.74 57.53 46.23
C GLY A 309 -8.78 56.40 46.01
N TYR A 310 -8.51 55.20 46.53
CA TYR A 310 -9.36 54.00 46.39
C TYR A 310 -9.32 53.29 45.01
N ALA A 311 -8.24 53.41 44.24
CA ALA A 311 -8.05 52.70 42.96
C ALA A 311 -8.33 51.18 43.04
N CYS A 312 -7.95 50.54 44.15
CA CYS A 312 -8.26 49.14 44.45
C CYS A 312 -9.76 48.83 44.41
N GLY A 313 -10.62 49.74 44.89
CA GLY A 313 -12.07 49.61 44.81
C GLY A 313 -12.59 49.63 43.37
N GLY A 314 -11.92 50.37 42.48
CA GLY A 314 -12.20 50.35 41.05
C GLY A 314 -11.89 49.00 40.40
N THR A 315 -10.76 48.40 40.74
CA THR A 315 -10.39 47.04 40.29
C THR A 315 -11.37 46.00 40.82
N ILE A 316 -11.67 46.01 42.13
CA ILE A 316 -12.64 45.09 42.75
C ILE A 316 -14.01 45.20 42.07
N LYS A 317 -14.47 46.43 41.79
CA LYS A 317 -15.77 46.69 41.16
C LYS A 317 -15.97 45.99 39.81
N GLN A 318 -14.91 45.72 39.05
CA GLN A 318 -15.00 44.98 37.78
C GLN A 318 -15.42 43.51 37.98
N TYR A 319 -15.09 42.96 39.15
CA TYR A 319 -15.35 41.57 39.51
C TYR A 319 -16.60 41.40 40.37
N VAL A 320 -17.14 42.46 40.98
CA VAL A 320 -18.32 42.39 41.87
C VAL A 320 -19.62 42.21 41.08
N ASP A 321 -20.57 41.49 41.69
CA ASP A 321 -21.94 41.35 41.19
C ASP A 321 -22.67 42.69 41.30
N SER A 322 -23.18 43.21 40.17
CA SER A 322 -23.84 44.51 40.11
C SER A 322 -25.11 44.58 40.97
N SER A 323 -25.71 43.45 41.32
CA SER A 323 -26.90 43.35 42.16
C SER A 323 -26.62 43.51 43.67
N ILE A 324 -25.36 43.40 44.09
CA ILE A 324 -25.00 43.57 45.51
C ILE A 324 -25.21 45.02 45.94
N THR A 325 -25.82 45.19 47.11
CA THR A 325 -26.05 46.51 47.69
C THR A 325 -24.87 46.91 48.58
N ILE A 326 -24.19 47.99 48.22
CA ILE A 326 -23.06 48.59 48.92
C ILE A 326 -23.47 49.99 49.36
N GLY A 327 -23.52 50.25 50.67
CA GLY A 327 -23.87 51.58 51.20
C GLY A 327 -25.27 52.08 50.78
N GLY A 328 -26.23 51.16 50.57
CA GLY A 328 -27.59 51.48 50.13
C GLY A 328 -27.77 51.72 48.63
N ARG A 329 -26.74 51.49 47.81
CA ARG A 329 -26.78 51.57 46.34
C ARG A 329 -26.32 50.25 45.72
N SER A 330 -26.67 49.99 44.47
CA SER A 330 -26.10 48.85 43.74
C SER A 330 -24.59 49.02 43.56
N ALA A 331 -23.85 47.91 43.50
CA ALA A 331 -22.39 47.94 43.34
C ALA A 331 -21.95 48.69 42.07
N ALA A 332 -22.78 48.68 41.02
CA ALA A 332 -22.57 49.47 39.80
C ALA A 332 -22.54 50.99 40.05
N LEU A 333 -23.34 51.49 41.00
CA LEU A 333 -23.47 52.91 41.33
C LEU A 333 -22.67 53.32 42.57
N ALA A 334 -22.06 52.38 43.28
CA ALA A 334 -21.18 52.64 44.41
C ALA A 334 -19.87 53.31 43.96
N SER A 335 -19.34 54.23 44.78
CA SER A 335 -18.03 54.83 44.51
C SER A 335 -16.91 53.82 44.77
N ASN A 336 -15.73 54.01 44.17
CA ASN A 336 -14.57 53.13 44.43
C ASN A 336 -14.22 53.09 45.94
N LYS A 337 -14.43 54.20 46.64
CA LYS A 337 -14.32 54.29 48.10
C LYS A 337 -15.27 53.31 48.79
N ASP A 338 -16.56 53.36 48.46
CA ASP A 338 -17.58 52.51 49.10
C ASP A 338 -17.31 51.02 48.87
N VAL A 339 -16.87 50.66 47.66
CA VAL A 339 -16.50 49.28 47.30
C VAL A 339 -15.30 48.81 48.14
N TYR A 340 -14.26 49.64 48.28
CA TYR A 340 -13.11 49.33 49.11
C TYR A 340 -13.49 49.10 50.58
N TYR A 341 -14.27 50.00 51.17
CA TYR A 341 -14.67 49.85 52.58
C TYR A 341 -15.60 48.66 52.82
N ALA A 342 -16.49 48.36 51.88
CA ALA A 342 -17.41 47.24 52.00
C ALA A 342 -16.71 45.88 51.90
N PHE A 343 -15.80 45.71 50.95
CA PHE A 343 -15.14 44.42 50.72
C PHE A 343 -13.85 44.25 51.53
N VAL A 344 -13.00 45.29 51.66
CA VAL A 344 -11.68 45.16 52.28
C VAL A 344 -11.72 45.45 53.77
N LYS A 345 -12.43 46.49 54.19
CA LYS A 345 -12.54 46.88 55.62
C LYS A 345 -13.74 46.26 56.33
N ASN A 346 -14.58 45.49 55.63
CA ASN A 346 -15.78 44.84 56.19
C ASN A 346 -16.69 45.80 56.99
N GLY A 347 -16.70 47.10 56.63
CA GLY A 347 -17.46 48.14 57.34
C GLY A 347 -17.05 48.39 58.80
N LYS A 348 -15.93 47.82 59.27
CA LYS A 348 -15.43 48.01 60.64
C LYS A 348 -14.40 49.12 60.67
N SER A 349 -14.51 50.02 61.66
CA SER A 349 -13.43 50.93 62.00
C SER A 349 -12.29 50.15 62.67
N LEU A 350 -11.08 50.71 62.65
CA LEU A 350 -9.97 50.19 63.47
C LEU A 350 -10.42 50.09 64.95
N PRO A 351 -9.94 49.09 65.71
CA PRO A 351 -10.25 48.96 67.13
C PRO A 351 -9.92 50.24 67.92
N ALA A 352 -10.67 50.53 68.98
CA ALA A 352 -10.42 51.70 69.82
C ALA A 352 -9.01 51.64 70.43
N GLY A 353 -8.23 52.71 70.28
CA GLY A 353 -6.83 52.79 70.74
C GLY A 353 -5.78 52.46 69.67
N VAL A 354 -6.18 52.05 68.46
CA VAL A 354 -5.28 51.84 67.32
C VAL A 354 -5.12 53.14 66.54
N ASP A 355 -3.89 53.54 66.23
CA ASP A 355 -3.61 54.75 65.44
C ASP A 355 -4.27 54.63 64.06
N THR A 356 -5.12 55.59 63.73
CA THR A 356 -5.84 55.66 62.45
C THR A 356 -4.92 55.70 61.24
N ARG A 357 -3.67 56.17 61.40
CA ARG A 357 -2.66 56.22 60.34
C ARG A 357 -2.20 54.81 59.91
N LEU A 358 -2.36 53.79 60.75
CA LEU A 358 -2.03 52.40 60.42
C LEU A 358 -2.90 51.84 59.29
N GLY A 359 -4.15 52.29 59.21
CA GLY A 359 -5.07 51.89 58.14
C GLY A 359 -4.71 52.46 56.76
N THR A 360 -3.77 53.40 56.71
CA THR A 360 -3.35 54.14 55.50
C THR A 360 -1.90 53.88 55.10
N LEU A 361 -1.21 52.94 55.78
CA LEU A 361 0.17 52.60 55.48
C LEU A 361 0.32 52.07 54.04
N PRO A 362 1.30 52.56 53.27
CA PRO A 362 1.67 51.95 52.01
C PRO A 362 2.11 50.51 52.22
N ARG A 363 1.74 49.66 51.25
CA ARG A 363 2.03 48.23 51.30
C ARG A 363 2.53 47.71 49.97
N THR A 364 3.41 46.73 50.06
CA THR A 364 3.95 45.99 48.91
C THR A 364 3.57 44.53 49.06
N LEU A 365 2.89 43.98 48.05
CA LEU A 365 2.64 42.56 47.96
C LEU A 365 3.96 41.81 47.74
N VAL A 366 4.28 40.86 48.62
CA VAL A 366 5.49 40.03 48.54
C VAL A 366 5.20 38.71 47.81
N SER A 367 4.15 37.99 48.23
CA SER A 367 3.75 36.72 47.61
C SER A 367 2.26 36.43 47.79
N ILE A 368 1.72 35.61 46.89
CA ILE A 368 0.40 34.97 47.03
C ILE A 368 0.65 33.46 46.92
N ASP A 369 0.49 32.76 48.03
CA ASP A 369 0.75 31.34 48.19
C ASP A 369 -0.54 30.59 48.52
N ASN A 370 -0.54 29.27 48.34
CA ASN A 370 -1.68 28.38 48.67
C ASN A 370 -3.03 28.81 48.07
N LEU A 371 -3.02 29.50 46.93
CA LEU A 371 -4.25 29.90 46.25
C LEU A 371 -5.01 28.67 45.75
N ARG A 372 -6.20 28.44 46.31
CA ARG A 372 -7.02 27.25 46.01
C ARG A 372 -8.49 27.63 45.98
N GLY A 373 -9.13 27.39 44.84
CA GLY A 373 -10.59 27.46 44.70
C GLY A 373 -11.28 26.13 44.97
N ASN A 374 -12.54 26.17 45.37
CA ASN A 374 -13.41 25.00 45.53
C ASN A 374 -14.66 25.07 44.64
N GLU A 375 -15.37 23.95 44.53
CA GLU A 375 -16.60 23.82 43.72
C GLU A 375 -17.75 24.73 44.19
N LYS A 376 -17.71 25.21 45.44
CA LYS A 376 -18.69 26.16 46.00
C LYS A 376 -18.39 27.61 45.60
N GLY A 377 -17.36 27.85 44.79
CA GLY A 377 -16.97 29.19 44.36
C GLY A 377 -16.20 29.98 45.41
N GLN A 378 -15.61 29.33 46.42
CA GLN A 378 -14.74 29.98 47.38
C GLN A 378 -13.27 29.78 47.00
N VAL A 379 -12.48 30.85 47.08
CA VAL A 379 -11.03 30.83 46.89
C VAL A 379 -10.35 31.27 48.17
N SER A 380 -9.43 30.47 48.68
CA SER A 380 -8.59 30.80 49.83
C SER A 380 -7.15 30.98 49.38
N ALA A 381 -6.44 31.96 49.96
CA ALA A 381 -5.03 32.21 49.69
C ALA A 381 -4.30 32.74 50.93
N SER A 382 -3.01 32.45 51.01
CA SER A 382 -2.07 33.06 51.96
C SER A 382 -1.33 34.20 51.26
N VAL A 383 -1.45 35.42 51.76
CA VAL A 383 -0.88 36.62 51.12
C VAL A 383 0.17 37.24 52.04
N THR A 384 1.42 37.31 51.59
CA THR A 384 2.49 37.95 52.34
C THR A 384 2.64 39.39 51.90
N VAL A 385 2.60 40.32 52.86
CA VAL A 385 2.56 41.76 52.63
C VAL A 385 3.61 42.43 53.47
N ARG A 386 4.35 43.37 52.88
CA ARG A 386 5.31 44.24 53.57
C ARG A 386 4.75 45.64 53.69
N TRP A 387 4.80 46.20 54.89
CA TRP A 387 4.30 47.53 55.19
C TRP A 387 5.43 48.55 55.28
N ASP A 388 5.21 49.73 54.73
CA ASP A 388 6.18 50.83 54.75
C ASP A 388 5.83 51.83 55.85
N TRP A 389 6.56 51.75 56.95
CA TRP A 389 6.37 52.57 58.14
C TRP A 389 7.02 53.96 58.03
N SER A 390 7.86 54.19 57.02
CA SER A 390 8.61 55.45 56.87
C SER A 390 7.70 56.68 56.74
N VAL A 391 6.45 56.49 56.30
CA VAL A 391 5.46 57.55 56.13
C VAL A 391 4.90 58.10 57.45
N LEU A 392 5.12 57.43 58.59
CA LEU A 392 4.57 57.85 59.89
C LEU A 392 5.48 58.82 60.67
N GLY A 393 6.71 59.05 60.21
CA GLY A 393 7.68 59.96 60.84
C GLY A 393 8.95 59.27 61.32
N GLU A 394 9.93 60.07 61.77
CA GLU A 394 11.26 59.58 62.20
C GLU A 394 11.19 58.61 63.40
N GLU A 395 10.14 58.68 64.21
CA GLU A 395 9.87 57.76 65.33
C GLU A 395 9.64 56.31 64.88
N TYR A 396 9.33 56.09 63.60
CA TYR A 396 9.20 54.77 62.98
C TYR A 396 10.35 54.45 61.99
N ALA A 397 11.42 55.24 62.00
CA ALA A 397 12.59 54.99 61.16
C ALA A 397 13.23 53.64 61.51
N GLY A 398 13.26 52.73 60.52
CA GLY A 398 13.79 51.37 60.69
C GLY A 398 12.76 50.31 61.08
N VAL A 399 11.49 50.68 61.28
CA VAL A 399 10.42 49.70 61.49
C VAL A 399 10.08 49.02 60.17
N SER A 400 10.16 47.69 60.14
CA SER A 400 9.67 46.88 59.04
C SER A 400 8.72 45.82 59.58
N SER A 401 7.56 45.67 58.95
CA SER A 401 6.67 44.54 59.22
C SER A 401 6.36 43.81 57.93
N THR A 402 6.50 42.48 57.98
CA THR A 402 6.10 41.58 56.91
C THR A 402 5.19 40.54 57.53
N ASP A 403 3.94 40.51 57.08
CA ASP A 403 2.88 39.70 57.66
C ASP A 403 2.22 38.84 56.60
N THR A 404 1.80 37.64 56.98
CA THR A 404 1.04 36.74 56.10
C THR A 404 -0.43 36.73 56.51
N HIS A 405 -1.29 37.19 55.59
CA HIS A 405 -2.74 37.25 55.74
C HIS A 405 -3.40 36.01 55.13
N THR A 406 -4.49 35.54 55.72
CA THR A 406 -5.32 34.47 55.11
C THR A 406 -6.60 35.08 54.56
N ALA A 407 -6.64 35.29 53.25
CA ALA A 407 -7.79 35.88 52.58
C ALA A 407 -8.70 34.79 51.98
N THR A 408 -10.01 34.98 52.13
CA THR A 408 -11.04 34.13 51.49
C THR A 408 -11.97 35.00 50.65
N LEU A 409 -12.15 34.64 49.39
CA LEU A 409 -13.04 35.29 48.44
C LEU A 409 -14.17 34.32 48.08
N SER A 410 -15.40 34.83 47.99
CA SER A 410 -16.56 34.04 47.54
C SER A 410 -17.07 34.61 46.22
N PHE A 411 -17.37 33.72 45.28
CA PHE A 411 -17.90 34.04 43.96
C PHE A 411 -19.26 33.35 43.76
N ASN A 412 -20.19 34.03 43.08
CA ASN A 412 -21.45 33.43 42.65
C ASN A 412 -21.24 32.51 41.42
N LYS A 413 -22.31 31.85 40.96
CA LYS A 413 -22.29 30.99 39.76
C LYS A 413 -21.94 31.75 38.46
N GLU A 414 -22.11 33.07 38.46
CA GLU A 414 -21.76 33.97 37.36
C GLU A 414 -20.31 34.48 37.46
N ARG A 415 -19.51 33.93 38.39
CA ARG A 415 -18.10 34.26 38.64
C ARG A 415 -17.89 35.70 39.10
N LYS A 416 -18.91 36.28 39.71
CA LYS A 416 -18.86 37.60 40.31
C LYS A 416 -18.58 37.50 41.81
N LEU A 417 -17.67 38.33 42.28
CA LEU A 417 -17.29 38.43 43.69
C LEU A 417 -18.50 38.86 44.51
N THR A 418 -18.83 38.04 45.51
CA THR A 418 -19.91 38.31 46.46
C THR A 418 -19.43 38.67 47.85
N ALA A 419 -18.26 38.16 48.25
CA ALA A 419 -17.66 38.49 49.53
C ALA A 419 -16.13 38.42 49.47
N PHE A 420 -15.49 39.26 50.27
CA PHE A 420 -14.06 39.20 50.59
C PHE A 420 -13.93 39.18 52.10
N TYR A 421 -13.12 38.27 52.63
CA TYR A 421 -12.90 38.14 54.05
C TYR A 421 -11.41 37.98 54.35
N ASP A 422 -10.87 38.93 55.11
CA ASP A 422 -9.56 38.85 55.75
C ASP A 422 -9.79 38.97 57.27
N PRO A 423 -9.51 37.92 58.07
CA PRO A 423 -9.65 37.97 59.52
C PRO A 423 -8.70 38.99 60.17
N GLN A 424 -7.60 39.34 59.51
CA GLN A 424 -6.59 40.29 60.00
C GLN A 424 -6.92 41.74 59.63
N MET A 425 -8.08 41.98 58.99
CA MET A 425 -8.64 43.30 58.66
C MET A 425 -7.71 44.21 57.85
N ASP A 426 -6.75 43.62 57.12
CA ASP A 426 -5.79 44.38 56.33
C ASP A 426 -5.04 45.43 57.20
N VAL A 427 -4.56 44.98 58.37
CA VAL A 427 -3.75 45.75 59.34
C VAL A 427 -2.44 44.99 59.62
N PRO A 428 -1.27 45.65 59.66
CA PRO A 428 -0.01 45.00 60.00
C PRO A 428 -0.02 44.44 61.42
N SER A 429 0.67 43.30 61.61
CA SER A 429 1.15 42.91 62.92
C SER A 429 2.50 43.59 63.15
N TYR A 430 2.73 44.13 64.35
CA TYR A 430 3.99 44.79 64.66
C TYR A 430 4.35 44.62 66.14
N THR A 431 5.65 44.54 66.40
CA THR A 431 6.25 44.59 67.73
C THR A 431 7.19 45.78 67.77
N VAL A 432 6.94 46.71 68.69
CA VAL A 432 7.86 47.82 68.97
C VAL A 432 8.93 47.28 69.92
N SER A 433 10.20 47.36 69.53
CA SER A 433 11.35 46.96 70.36
C SER A 433 11.62 47.97 71.47
#